data_AF-A0A7Y7PRR9-F1
#
_entry.id   AF-A0A7Y7PRR9-F1
#
_cell.length_a   1.000
_cell.length_b   1.000
_cell.length_c   1.000
_cell.angle_alpha   90.00
_cell.angle_beta   90.00
_cell.angle_gamma   90.00
#
_symmetry.space_group_name_H-M   'P 1'
#
loop_
_entity.id
_entity.type
_entity.pdbx_description
1 polymer ?
#
loop_
_entity_poly.entity_id
_entity_poly.type
_entity_poly.pdbx_seq_one_letter_code
_entity_poly.pdbx_strand_id
1 'polypeptide(L)'
;MKQPANESQVLETVTDYTRFYELPAPAHPLLTLIDLRPFDGSAPPPHRPELLDPVVLGLYTVFLKRNLNGPLYYGHHTYDFREGVMGFSAPGQLFRVARELDTSRLSGWMLVFHPDLLRHHPLAQKIAGYGFFAYDVHEALHLSAPEEALLDTLLLGLRQEYERPIDAFSQDVLVAQLEVLLHYANRFYHRQFLTRRTAGHDLLNRFEALLANYFTPDSARPLPTVRHFADELHVSVAYLSDLLRTLTHQNAQQHIHHALIERAKHLLLSTNLTISETAFRLGFDYPQYFSRLFKRKTGRSPAAFRTESWLQ
;
A
#
# COMPACT_ATOMS: atom_id res chain seq x y z
N MET A 1 33.96 -4.00 18.78
CA MET A 1 33.99 -3.93 17.31
C MET A 1 32.59 -3.60 16.83
N LYS A 2 32.38 -2.42 16.23
CA LYS A 2 31.11 -2.08 15.58
C LYS A 2 30.98 -2.98 14.35
N GLN A 3 29.88 -3.73 14.23
CA GLN A 3 29.50 -4.36 12.95
C GLN A 3 29.44 -3.26 11.88
N PRO A 4 30.04 -3.45 10.70
CA PRO A 4 29.85 -2.51 9.61
C PRO A 4 28.35 -2.49 9.26
N ALA A 5 27.80 -1.30 9.02
CA ALA A 5 26.46 -1.18 8.49
C ALA A 5 26.45 -1.83 7.11
N ASN A 6 25.67 -2.91 6.91
CA ASN A 6 25.48 -3.49 5.58
C ASN A 6 24.88 -2.41 4.68
N GLU A 7 25.65 -1.93 3.72
CA GLU A 7 25.15 -1.09 2.63
C GLU A 7 24.14 -1.92 1.83
N SER A 8 22.86 -1.55 1.89
CA SER A 8 21.82 -2.21 1.10
C SER A 8 22.15 -2.07 -0.39
N GLN A 9 22.31 -3.19 -1.10
CA GLN A 9 22.53 -3.17 -2.54
C GLN A 9 21.28 -2.67 -3.27
N VAL A 10 21.44 -1.80 -4.26
CA VAL A 10 20.33 -1.31 -5.09
C VAL A 10 20.34 -2.03 -6.44
N LEU A 11 19.20 -2.60 -6.84
CA LEU A 11 19.00 -3.21 -8.16
C LEU A 11 18.12 -2.28 -9.00
N GLU A 12 18.75 -1.57 -9.94
CA GLU A 12 18.09 -0.53 -10.72
C GLU A 12 17.42 -1.07 -11.98
N THR A 13 17.99 -2.09 -12.64
CA THR A 13 17.44 -2.63 -13.89
C THR A 13 16.91 -4.05 -13.75
N VAL A 14 16.02 -4.46 -14.66
CA VAL A 14 15.56 -5.86 -14.73
C VAL A 14 16.71 -6.84 -14.98
N THR A 15 17.78 -6.39 -15.64
CA THR A 15 19.00 -7.21 -15.85
C THR A 15 19.79 -7.37 -14.56
N ASP A 16 19.92 -6.31 -13.75
CA ASP A 16 20.55 -6.41 -12.43
C ASP A 16 19.76 -7.35 -11.53
N TYR A 17 18.43 -7.27 -11.59
CA TYR A 17 17.54 -8.18 -10.89
C TYR A 17 17.77 -9.64 -11.28
N THR A 18 17.72 -9.98 -12.57
CA THR A 18 17.90 -11.37 -13.00
C THR A 18 19.30 -11.88 -12.70
N ARG A 19 20.34 -11.05 -12.84
CA ARG A 19 21.71 -11.44 -12.48
C ARG A 19 21.88 -11.69 -10.99
N PHE A 20 21.32 -10.82 -10.15
CA PHE A 20 21.40 -10.95 -8.69
C PHE A 20 20.76 -12.24 -8.17
N TYR A 21 19.64 -12.65 -8.78
CA TYR A 21 18.93 -13.88 -8.44
C TYR A 21 19.29 -15.09 -9.32
N GLU A 22 20.35 -14.99 -10.13
CA GLU A 22 20.84 -16.04 -11.04
C GLU A 22 19.74 -16.62 -11.96
N LEU A 23 18.84 -15.75 -12.42
CA LEU A 23 17.77 -16.06 -13.35
C LEU A 23 18.23 -15.89 -14.81
N PRO A 24 17.56 -16.53 -15.78
CA PRO A 24 17.81 -16.30 -17.19
C PRO A 24 17.77 -14.81 -17.56
N ALA A 25 18.59 -14.43 -18.54
CA ALA A 25 18.59 -13.06 -19.05
C ALA A 25 17.19 -12.65 -19.55
N PRO A 26 16.74 -11.41 -19.29
CA PRO A 26 15.42 -10.98 -19.70
C PRO A 26 15.35 -10.84 -21.23
N ALA A 27 14.22 -11.23 -21.82
CA ALA A 27 13.93 -11.05 -23.24
C ALA A 27 13.57 -9.59 -23.58
N HIS A 28 13.25 -8.78 -22.58
CA HIS A 28 12.89 -7.37 -22.72
C HIS A 28 13.72 -6.48 -21.78
N PRO A 29 14.20 -5.31 -22.23
CA PRO A 29 15.12 -4.47 -21.43
C PRO A 29 14.48 -3.81 -20.20
N LEU A 30 13.15 -3.69 -20.15
CA LEU A 30 12.42 -3.00 -19.08
C LEU A 30 11.43 -3.89 -18.32
N LEU A 31 11.31 -5.17 -18.68
CA LEU A 31 10.31 -6.07 -18.11
C LEU A 31 10.87 -7.49 -18.10
N THR A 32 10.58 -8.27 -17.06
CA THR A 32 10.86 -9.70 -17.03
C THR A 32 9.73 -10.45 -16.35
N LEU A 33 9.45 -11.64 -16.86
CA LEU A 33 8.46 -12.57 -16.33
C LEU A 33 9.18 -13.81 -15.82
N ILE A 34 8.94 -14.13 -14.56
CA ILE A 34 9.61 -15.20 -13.83
C ILE A 34 8.57 -16.23 -13.45
N ASP A 35 8.83 -17.48 -13.83
CA ASP A 35 8.04 -18.63 -13.42
C ASP A 35 8.56 -19.13 -12.07
N LEU A 36 7.68 -19.21 -11.08
CA LEU A 36 8.03 -19.68 -9.73
C LEU A 36 7.68 -21.15 -9.53
N ARG A 37 7.20 -21.88 -10.55
CA ARG A 37 6.89 -23.32 -10.41
C ARG A 37 8.12 -24.10 -9.92
N PRO A 38 7.92 -25.17 -9.12
CA PRO A 38 9.01 -25.99 -8.65
C PRO A 38 9.79 -26.52 -9.84
N PHE A 39 11.10 -26.36 -9.76
CA PHE A 39 12.06 -26.90 -10.70
C PHE A 39 11.75 -28.37 -11.02
N ASP A 40 11.49 -28.69 -12.29
CA ASP A 40 11.21 -30.06 -12.74
C ASP A 40 12.48 -30.94 -12.88
N GLY A 41 13.60 -30.48 -12.32
CA GLY A 41 14.88 -31.17 -12.31
C GLY A 41 15.73 -30.99 -13.58
N SER A 42 15.31 -30.18 -14.56
CA SER A 42 16.03 -30.00 -15.84
C SER A 42 17.05 -28.86 -15.85
N ALA A 43 17.07 -27.98 -14.84
CA ALA A 43 18.11 -26.97 -14.62
C ALA A 43 18.33 -26.78 -13.08
N PRO A 44 19.39 -26.09 -12.65
CA PRO A 44 19.63 -25.87 -11.22
C PRO A 44 18.55 -24.96 -10.62
N PRO A 45 18.07 -25.21 -9.38
CA PRO A 45 17.17 -24.28 -8.67
C PRO A 45 17.77 -22.87 -8.72
N PRO A 46 16.94 -21.79 -8.77
CA PRO A 46 17.50 -20.45 -8.71
C PRO A 46 18.35 -20.41 -7.45
N HIS A 47 19.65 -20.22 -7.62
CA HIS A 47 20.55 -20.14 -6.49
C HIS A 47 20.01 -19.04 -5.60
N ARG A 48 19.65 -19.42 -4.38
CA ARG A 48 19.30 -18.44 -3.37
C ARG A 48 20.63 -17.79 -3.01
N PRO A 49 20.88 -16.52 -3.38
CA PRO A 49 22.05 -15.87 -2.85
C PRO A 49 22.00 -16.05 -1.32
N GLU A 50 23.11 -16.48 -0.73
CA GLU A 50 23.25 -16.55 0.73
C GLU A 50 23.04 -15.18 1.40
N LEU A 51 22.91 -14.11 0.58
CA LEU A 51 22.70 -12.73 0.97
C LEU A 51 21.50 -12.58 1.90
N LEU A 52 21.87 -12.49 3.16
CA LEU A 52 21.14 -11.85 4.25
C LEU A 52 21.02 -10.33 4.06
N ASP A 53 21.69 -9.79 3.04
CA ASP A 53 21.76 -8.37 2.83
C ASP A 53 20.46 -7.85 2.24
N PRO A 54 19.87 -6.81 2.86
CA PRO A 54 18.65 -6.24 2.35
C PRO A 54 18.94 -5.55 1.00
N VAL A 55 18.04 -5.77 0.04
CA VAL A 55 18.17 -5.22 -1.32
C VAL A 55 17.10 -4.16 -1.51
N VAL A 56 17.46 -3.03 -2.11
CA VAL A 56 16.50 -2.01 -2.56
C VAL A 56 16.24 -2.22 -4.04
N LEU A 57 14.97 -2.37 -4.44
CA LEU A 57 14.62 -2.52 -5.86
C LEU A 57 14.22 -1.17 -6.43
N GLY A 58 14.88 -0.71 -7.50
CA GLY A 58 14.44 0.40 -8.36
C GLY A 58 13.29 0.02 -9.29
N LEU A 59 12.61 -1.09 -9.01
CA LEU A 59 11.69 -1.78 -9.90
C LEU A 59 10.32 -1.96 -9.25
N TYR A 60 9.28 -1.97 -10.07
CA TYR A 60 7.99 -2.50 -9.65
C TYR A 60 8.04 -4.03 -9.65
N THR A 61 7.45 -4.65 -8.63
CA THR A 61 7.20 -6.10 -8.65
C THR A 61 5.72 -6.39 -8.42
N VAL A 62 5.23 -7.39 -9.14
CA VAL A 62 3.90 -7.98 -8.98
C VAL A 62 4.09 -9.48 -8.97
N PHE A 63 3.59 -10.18 -7.97
CA PHE A 63 3.72 -11.64 -7.92
C PHE A 63 2.46 -12.31 -7.43
N LEU A 64 2.31 -13.56 -7.83
CA LEU A 64 1.38 -14.51 -7.26
C LEU A 64 2.18 -15.71 -6.77
N LYS A 65 2.13 -15.97 -5.47
CA LYS A 65 2.84 -17.08 -4.82
C LYS A 65 1.84 -18.05 -4.19
N ARG A 66 2.12 -19.33 -4.32
CA ARG A 66 1.32 -20.45 -3.77
C ARG A 66 2.24 -21.40 -3.02
N ASN A 67 1.67 -22.19 -2.11
CA ASN A 67 2.35 -23.31 -1.42
C ASN A 67 3.65 -22.90 -0.72
N LEU A 68 3.70 -21.68 -0.20
CA LEU A 68 4.86 -21.19 0.53
C LEU A 68 4.76 -21.70 1.98
N ASN A 69 5.66 -22.60 2.36
CA ASN A 69 5.70 -23.11 3.72
C ASN A 69 6.60 -22.20 4.56
N GLY A 70 6.07 -21.71 5.68
CA GLY A 70 6.79 -20.87 6.63
C GLY A 70 6.45 -19.37 6.54
N PRO A 71 6.87 -18.59 7.54
CA PRO A 71 6.54 -17.17 7.62
C PRO A 71 7.31 -16.38 6.55
N LEU A 72 6.60 -15.88 5.54
CA LEU A 72 7.12 -14.78 4.73
C LEU A 72 6.85 -13.49 5.48
N TYR A 73 7.91 -12.85 5.96
CA TYR A 73 7.82 -11.52 6.55
C TYR A 73 7.62 -10.51 5.42
N TYR A 74 6.37 -10.14 5.21
CA TYR A 74 5.98 -9.01 4.39
C TYR A 74 5.38 -7.98 5.36
N GLY A 75 6.14 -6.94 5.71
CA GLY A 75 5.88 -6.10 6.87
C GLY A 75 6.06 -6.86 8.21
N HIS A 76 5.13 -6.68 9.15
CA HIS A 76 5.23 -7.23 10.52
C HIS A 76 4.40 -8.51 10.77
N HIS A 77 3.70 -9.06 9.77
CA HIS A 77 2.81 -10.22 9.93
C HIS A 77 3.30 -11.47 9.20
N THR A 78 2.92 -12.64 9.73
CA THR A 78 3.16 -13.96 9.12
C THR A 78 1.87 -14.47 8.47
N TYR A 79 1.93 -14.94 7.22
CA TYR A 79 0.75 -15.40 6.48
C TYR A 79 0.76 -16.91 6.23
N ASP A 80 -0.44 -17.52 6.14
CA ASP A 80 -0.63 -18.90 5.68
C ASP A 80 -0.89 -18.88 4.16
N PHE A 81 0.03 -19.49 3.39
CA PHE A 81 0.07 -19.43 1.91
C PHE A 81 -0.51 -20.69 1.23
N ARG A 82 -1.46 -21.37 1.87
CA ARG A 82 -2.18 -22.51 1.26
C ARG A 82 -2.99 -22.09 0.03
N GLU A 83 -3.47 -20.86 -0.02
CA GLU A 83 -4.16 -20.25 -1.16
C GLU A 83 -3.24 -19.23 -1.86
N GLY A 84 -3.48 -18.94 -3.15
CA GLY A 84 -2.67 -18.00 -3.92
C GLY A 84 -2.66 -16.60 -3.32
N VAL A 85 -1.48 -16.10 -2.98
CA VAL A 85 -1.26 -14.78 -2.42
C VAL A 85 -0.61 -13.88 -3.46
N MET A 86 -1.30 -12.78 -3.77
CA MET A 86 -0.80 -11.75 -4.67
C MET A 86 -0.17 -10.59 -3.90
N GLY A 87 0.99 -10.13 -4.32
CA GLY A 87 1.70 -9.03 -3.69
C GLY A 87 2.34 -8.07 -4.68
N PHE A 88 2.63 -6.87 -4.19
CA PHE A 88 3.04 -5.73 -5.00
C PHE A 88 4.13 -4.94 -4.29
N SER A 89 5.05 -4.37 -5.06
CA SER A 89 6.04 -3.40 -4.58
C SER A 89 6.28 -2.31 -5.59
N ALA A 90 6.48 -1.09 -5.09
CA ALA A 90 6.98 0.03 -5.88
C ALA A 90 8.52 0.11 -5.81
N PRO A 91 9.16 0.86 -6.72
CA PRO A 91 10.57 1.21 -6.61
C PRO A 91 10.94 1.87 -5.26
N GLY A 92 12.17 1.64 -4.81
CA GLY A 92 12.72 2.15 -3.56
C GLY A 92 12.38 1.31 -2.33
N GLN A 93 11.69 0.17 -2.50
CA GLN A 93 11.32 -0.69 -1.39
C GLN A 93 12.45 -1.64 -0.98
N LEU A 94 12.61 -1.84 0.33
CA LEU A 94 13.61 -2.73 0.93
C LEU A 94 13.06 -4.16 1.02
N PHE A 95 13.78 -5.10 0.42
CA PHE A 95 13.44 -6.52 0.43
C PHE A 95 14.41 -7.30 1.32
N ARG A 96 13.85 -8.16 2.17
CA ARG A 96 14.60 -9.13 2.98
C ARG A 96 13.93 -10.49 2.88
N VAL A 97 14.70 -11.51 2.52
CA VAL A 97 14.20 -12.90 2.48
C VAL A 97 14.58 -13.59 3.79
N ALA A 98 13.58 -14.02 4.57
CA ALA A 98 13.84 -14.73 5.82
C ALA A 98 14.42 -16.11 5.58
N ARG A 99 15.45 -16.49 6.35
CA ARG A 99 16.21 -17.74 6.17
C ARG A 99 15.33 -18.98 6.27
N GLU A 100 14.33 -18.96 7.16
CA GLU A 100 13.46 -20.11 7.44
C GLU A 100 12.36 -20.35 6.39
N LEU A 101 12.29 -19.53 5.33
CA LEU A 101 11.28 -19.69 4.30
C LEU A 101 11.53 -20.95 3.46
N ASP A 102 10.61 -21.92 3.53
CA ASP A 102 10.64 -23.12 2.71
C ASP A 102 9.98 -22.83 1.34
N THR A 103 10.84 -22.72 0.33
CA THR A 103 10.44 -22.49 -1.07
C THR A 103 10.39 -23.78 -1.89
N SER A 104 10.57 -24.95 -1.29
CA SER A 104 10.66 -26.23 -2.02
C SER A 104 9.40 -26.56 -2.83
N ARG A 105 8.24 -26.05 -2.40
CA ARG A 105 6.95 -26.23 -3.06
C ARG A 105 6.38 -24.95 -3.66
N LEU A 106 7.14 -23.86 -3.60
CA LEU A 106 6.70 -22.57 -4.12
C LEU A 106 6.28 -22.73 -5.57
N SER A 107 5.14 -22.15 -5.91
CA SER A 107 4.68 -22.05 -7.29
C SER A 107 4.02 -20.71 -7.55
N GLY A 108 3.88 -20.39 -8.84
CA GLY A 108 3.24 -19.17 -9.32
C GLY A 108 4.15 -18.38 -10.23
N TRP A 109 4.10 -17.05 -10.14
CA TRP A 109 4.81 -16.18 -11.06
C TRP A 109 5.18 -14.85 -10.43
N MET A 110 6.18 -14.19 -11.01
CA MET A 110 6.56 -12.83 -10.68
C MET A 110 6.80 -12.05 -11.96
N LEU A 111 6.23 -10.85 -12.00
CA LEU A 111 6.42 -9.84 -13.01
C LEU A 111 7.25 -8.72 -12.38
N VAL A 112 8.38 -8.39 -12.99
CA VAL A 112 9.26 -7.30 -12.56
C VAL A 112 9.43 -6.34 -13.72
N PHE A 113 9.21 -5.05 -13.50
CA PHE A 113 9.35 -4.06 -14.56
C PHE A 113 9.93 -2.73 -14.06
N HIS A 114 10.69 -2.09 -14.94
CA HIS A 114 11.29 -0.80 -14.71
C HIS A 114 10.25 0.33 -14.90
N PRO A 115 10.27 1.41 -14.11
CA PRO A 115 9.35 2.54 -14.27
C PRO A 115 9.33 3.15 -15.68
N ASP A 116 10.45 3.09 -16.39
CA ASP A 116 10.55 3.62 -17.76
C ASP A 116 9.67 2.91 -18.78
N LEU A 117 9.24 1.67 -18.49
CA LEU A 117 8.22 0.99 -19.29
C LEU A 117 6.95 1.84 -19.41
N LEU A 118 6.65 2.64 -18.39
CA LEU A 118 5.41 3.42 -18.29
C LEU A 118 5.57 4.90 -18.69
N ARG A 119 6.80 5.39 -18.90
CA ARG A 119 7.13 6.84 -18.91
C ARG A 119 6.26 7.69 -19.85
N HIS A 120 5.80 7.12 -20.96
CA HIS A 120 4.97 7.81 -21.96
C HIS A 120 3.51 7.38 -21.98
N HIS A 121 3.09 6.58 -21.00
CA HIS A 121 1.74 6.03 -20.93
C HIS A 121 0.95 6.64 -19.75
N PRO A 122 -0.38 6.79 -19.88
CA PRO A 122 -1.23 7.25 -18.77
C PRO A 122 -1.08 6.41 -17.49
N LEU A 123 -0.69 5.14 -17.63
CA LEU A 123 -0.48 4.23 -16.52
C LEU A 123 0.59 4.73 -15.53
N ALA A 124 1.61 5.48 -15.96
CA ALA A 124 2.63 6.04 -15.06
C ALA A 124 2.03 6.97 -13.99
N GLN A 125 0.95 7.68 -14.30
CA GLN A 125 0.26 8.53 -13.32
C GLN A 125 -0.71 7.72 -12.47
N LYS A 126 -1.42 6.77 -13.08
CA LYS A 126 -2.42 5.93 -12.39
C LYS A 126 -1.80 5.01 -11.37
N ILE A 127 -0.61 4.46 -11.63
CA ILE A 127 0.02 3.44 -10.79
C ILE A 127 0.30 3.95 -9.36
N ALA A 128 0.59 5.24 -9.19
CA ALA A 128 0.76 5.87 -7.88
C ALA A 128 -0.55 5.95 -7.06
N GLY A 129 -1.71 5.87 -7.73
CA GLY A 129 -3.03 5.88 -7.08
C GLY A 129 -3.48 4.51 -6.58
N TYR A 130 -2.79 3.43 -6.95
CA TYR A 130 -3.09 2.09 -6.46
C TYR A 130 -2.54 1.91 -5.05
N GLY A 131 -3.44 1.89 -4.06
CA GLY A 131 -3.08 1.77 -2.64
C GLY A 131 -2.28 0.51 -2.30
N PHE A 132 -2.40 -0.56 -3.09
CA PHE A 132 -1.67 -1.80 -2.90
C PHE A 132 -0.17 -1.72 -3.23
N PHE A 133 0.30 -0.67 -3.92
CA PHE A 133 1.73 -0.39 -4.07
C PHE A 133 2.32 0.41 -2.90
N ALA A 134 1.47 0.99 -2.03
CA ALA A 134 1.91 1.82 -0.91
C ALA A 134 2.58 0.97 0.18
N TYR A 135 3.78 1.39 0.57
CA TYR A 135 4.74 0.68 1.41
C TYR A 135 4.40 0.72 2.90
N ASP A 136 3.40 -0.03 3.33
CA ASP A 136 3.40 -0.69 4.64
C ASP A 136 2.57 -1.95 4.47
N VAL A 137 3.24 -3.06 4.11
CA VAL A 137 2.53 -4.29 3.78
C VAL A 137 1.98 -4.89 5.06
N HIS A 138 0.69 -4.67 5.28
CA HIS A 138 -0.05 -5.30 6.37
C HIS A 138 -1.07 -6.31 5.88
N GLU A 139 -1.29 -6.42 4.56
CA GLU A 139 -2.13 -7.48 4.00
C GLU A 139 -1.73 -7.80 2.56
N ALA A 140 -1.45 -9.08 2.31
CA ALA A 140 -1.32 -9.58 0.96
C ALA A 140 -2.72 -9.84 0.36
N LEU A 141 -2.85 -9.69 -0.96
CA LEU A 141 -4.14 -9.84 -1.62
C LEU A 141 -4.47 -11.33 -1.77
N HIS A 142 -5.58 -11.74 -1.14
CA HIS A 142 -6.09 -13.10 -1.24
C HIS A 142 -7.06 -13.23 -2.42
N LEU A 143 -6.75 -14.19 -3.30
CA LEU A 143 -7.52 -14.46 -4.50
C LEU A 143 -8.39 -15.69 -4.33
N SER A 144 -9.60 -15.64 -4.88
CA SER A 144 -10.39 -16.84 -5.11
C SER A 144 -9.89 -17.58 -6.37
N ALA A 145 -10.16 -18.88 -6.46
CA ALA A 145 -9.74 -19.69 -7.62
C ALA A 145 -10.16 -19.10 -9.00
N PRO A 146 -11.36 -18.53 -9.18
CA PRO A 146 -11.73 -17.89 -10.44
C PRO A 146 -10.91 -16.63 -10.77
N GLU A 147 -10.53 -15.85 -9.76
CA GLU A 147 -9.73 -14.63 -9.94
C GLU A 147 -8.29 -14.97 -10.26
N GLU A 148 -7.77 -15.99 -9.61
CA GLU A 148 -6.47 -16.59 -9.90
C GLU A 148 -6.40 -17.04 -11.37
N ALA A 149 -7.36 -17.85 -11.82
CA ALA A 149 -7.41 -18.33 -13.20
C ALA A 149 -7.49 -17.19 -14.23
N LEU A 150 -8.20 -16.11 -13.89
CA LEU A 150 -8.26 -14.92 -14.72
C LEU A 150 -6.89 -14.22 -14.83
N LEU A 151 -6.18 -14.03 -13.70
CA LEU A 151 -4.85 -13.43 -13.71
C LEU A 151 -3.84 -14.29 -14.46
N ASP A 152 -3.90 -15.60 -14.31
CA ASP A 152 -3.03 -16.52 -15.06
C ASP A 152 -3.27 -16.42 -16.57
N THR A 153 -4.52 -16.22 -17.00
CA THR A 153 -4.86 -15.97 -18.41
C THR A 153 -4.26 -14.66 -18.93
N LEU A 154 -4.36 -13.58 -18.14
CA LEU A 154 -3.76 -12.29 -18.49
C LEU A 154 -2.23 -12.36 -18.55
N LEU A 155 -1.62 -13.09 -17.61
CA LEU A 155 -0.18 -13.30 -17.58
C LEU A 155 0.30 -14.12 -18.79
N LEU A 156 -0.47 -15.11 -19.23
CA LEU A 156 -0.15 -15.88 -20.43
C LEU A 156 -0.08 -14.96 -21.67
N GLY A 157 -1.03 -14.03 -21.81
CA GLY A 157 -1.00 -13.02 -22.86
C GLY A 157 0.25 -12.14 -22.77
N LEU A 158 0.59 -11.68 -21.55
CA LEU A 158 1.78 -10.86 -21.31
C LEU A 158 3.06 -11.62 -21.67
N ARG A 159 3.13 -12.91 -21.33
CA ARG A 159 4.27 -13.78 -21.65
C ARG A 159 4.43 -13.95 -23.15
N GLN A 160 3.34 -14.21 -23.87
CA GLN A 160 3.38 -14.34 -25.33
C GLN A 160 3.88 -13.05 -26.01
N GLU A 161 3.49 -11.88 -25.51
CA GLU A 161 4.00 -10.61 -26.05
C GLU A 161 5.46 -10.37 -25.65
N TYR A 162 5.84 -10.68 -24.41
CA TYR A 162 7.21 -10.56 -23.91
C TYR A 162 8.23 -11.42 -24.66
N GLU A 163 7.82 -12.61 -25.11
CA GLU A 163 8.69 -13.55 -25.85
C GLU A 163 8.78 -13.24 -27.35
N ARG A 164 7.98 -12.30 -27.86
CA ARG A 164 8.04 -11.89 -29.27
C ARG A 164 9.27 -11.00 -29.54
N PRO A 165 9.81 -11.02 -30.77
CA PRO A 165 10.78 -10.02 -31.19
C PRO A 165 10.21 -8.61 -31.02
N ILE A 166 10.99 -7.74 -30.38
CA ILE A 166 10.58 -6.36 -30.11
C ILE A 166 10.40 -5.61 -31.43
N ASP A 167 9.23 -5.00 -31.60
CA ASP A 167 8.92 -4.08 -32.69
C ASP A 167 8.40 -2.73 -32.16
N ALA A 168 7.94 -1.87 -33.06
CA ALA A 168 7.47 -0.53 -32.71
C ALA A 168 6.20 -0.51 -31.84
N PHE A 169 5.48 -1.63 -31.72
CA PHE A 169 4.19 -1.74 -31.04
C PHE A 169 4.29 -2.56 -29.74
N SER A 170 5.34 -3.36 -29.56
CA SER A 170 5.47 -4.28 -28.43
C SER A 170 5.29 -3.59 -27.07
N GLN A 171 5.87 -2.40 -26.88
CA GLN A 171 5.74 -1.67 -25.61
C GLN A 171 4.29 -1.24 -25.35
N ASP A 172 3.58 -0.72 -26.35
CA ASP A 172 2.17 -0.30 -26.21
C ASP A 172 1.29 -1.47 -25.80
N VAL A 173 1.50 -2.63 -26.43
CA VAL A 173 0.75 -3.86 -26.14
C VAL A 173 1.07 -4.37 -24.73
N LEU A 174 2.35 -4.41 -24.34
CA LEU A 174 2.76 -4.83 -22.99
C LEU A 174 2.14 -3.93 -21.91
N VAL A 175 2.18 -2.60 -22.10
CA VAL A 175 1.63 -1.66 -21.13
C VAL A 175 0.10 -1.77 -21.04
N ALA A 176 -0.59 -1.94 -22.16
CA ALA A 176 -2.04 -2.14 -22.16
C ALA A 176 -2.45 -3.42 -21.42
N GLN A 177 -1.75 -4.53 -21.65
CA GLN A 177 -2.02 -5.78 -20.93
C GLN A 177 -1.69 -5.69 -19.43
N LEU A 178 -0.59 -5.01 -19.08
CA LEU A 178 -0.25 -4.70 -17.70
C LEU A 178 -1.34 -3.85 -17.03
N GLU A 179 -1.88 -2.85 -17.72
CA GLU A 179 -2.96 -2.01 -17.20
C GLU A 179 -4.20 -2.84 -16.86
N VAL A 180 -4.59 -3.78 -17.74
CA VAL A 180 -5.71 -4.70 -17.47
C VAL A 180 -5.44 -5.56 -16.23
N LEU A 181 -4.24 -6.13 -16.11
CA LEU A 181 -3.84 -6.90 -14.93
C LEU A 181 -3.95 -6.07 -13.65
N LEU A 182 -3.44 -4.83 -13.66
CA LEU A 182 -3.50 -3.93 -12.50
C LEU A 182 -4.93 -3.48 -12.18
N HIS A 183 -5.81 -3.33 -13.17
CA HIS A 183 -7.22 -3.03 -12.94
C HIS A 183 -7.95 -4.19 -12.24
N TYR A 184 -7.69 -5.43 -12.63
CA TYR A 184 -8.24 -6.60 -11.94
C TYR A 184 -7.67 -6.73 -10.53
N ALA A 185 -6.36 -6.55 -10.35
CA ALA A 185 -5.74 -6.48 -9.03
C ALA A 185 -6.42 -5.44 -8.13
N ASN A 186 -6.66 -4.23 -8.64
CA ASN A 186 -7.35 -3.18 -7.90
C ASN A 186 -8.79 -3.58 -7.52
N ARG A 187 -9.51 -4.23 -8.45
CA ARG A 187 -10.86 -4.74 -8.19
C ARG A 187 -10.86 -5.77 -7.06
N PHE A 188 -9.92 -6.69 -7.06
CA PHE A 188 -9.78 -7.72 -6.02
C PHE A 188 -9.36 -7.12 -4.68
N TYR A 189 -8.46 -6.13 -4.70
CA TYR A 189 -8.04 -5.34 -3.55
C TYR A 189 -9.20 -4.58 -2.88
N HIS A 190 -10.15 -4.04 -3.64
CA HIS A 190 -11.33 -3.44 -3.03
C HIS A 190 -12.38 -4.47 -2.59
N ARG A 191 -12.48 -5.62 -3.28
CA ARG A 191 -13.39 -6.71 -2.90
C ARG A 191 -13.08 -7.25 -1.50
N GLN A 192 -11.81 -7.40 -1.13
CA GLN A 192 -11.45 -7.96 0.20
C GLN A 192 -12.07 -7.16 1.35
N PHE A 193 -12.20 -5.83 1.24
CA PHE A 193 -12.89 -5.00 2.24
C PHE A 193 -14.37 -5.36 2.38
N LEU A 194 -15.01 -5.75 1.27
CA LEU A 194 -16.43 -6.11 1.23
C LEU A 194 -16.68 -7.54 1.69
N THR A 195 -15.76 -8.47 1.43
CA THR A 195 -15.91 -9.88 1.82
C THR A 195 -15.40 -10.16 3.23
N ARG A 196 -14.40 -9.42 3.72
CA ARG A 196 -13.85 -9.52 5.08
C ARG A 196 -14.50 -8.51 6.02
N ARG A 197 -15.83 -8.37 5.97
CA ARG A 197 -16.56 -7.33 6.72
C ARG A 197 -16.20 -7.33 8.20
N THR A 198 -16.13 -8.48 8.86
CA THR A 198 -15.84 -8.55 10.30
C THR A 198 -14.47 -7.95 10.65
N ALA A 199 -13.42 -8.29 9.90
CA ALA A 199 -12.09 -7.72 10.12
C ALA A 199 -12.03 -6.24 9.76
N GLY A 200 -12.70 -5.83 8.67
CA GLY A 200 -12.78 -4.42 8.29
C GLY A 200 -13.54 -3.55 9.30
N HIS A 201 -14.64 -4.07 9.86
CA HIS A 201 -15.40 -3.38 10.91
C HIS A 201 -14.62 -3.34 12.23
N ASP A 202 -13.86 -4.38 12.57
CA ASP A 202 -12.98 -4.35 13.74
C ASP A 202 -11.91 -3.25 13.61
N LEU A 203 -11.25 -3.15 12.45
CA LEU A 203 -10.29 -2.08 12.21
C LEU A 203 -10.92 -0.68 12.25
N LEU A 204 -12.13 -0.53 11.68
CA LEU A 204 -12.91 0.71 11.78
C LEU A 204 -13.20 1.07 13.25
N ASN A 205 -13.71 0.12 14.04
CA ASN A 205 -14.01 0.34 15.46
C ASN A 205 -12.76 0.73 16.25
N ARG A 206 -11.62 0.06 15.98
CA ARG A 206 -10.32 0.40 16.59
C ARG A 206 -9.87 1.80 16.19
N PHE A 207 -10.01 2.17 14.92
CA PHE A 207 -9.71 3.53 14.44
C PHE A 207 -10.58 4.58 15.14
N GLU A 208 -11.89 4.38 15.23
CA GLU A 208 -12.81 5.29 15.90
C GLU A 208 -12.49 5.42 17.40
N ALA A 209 -12.16 4.32 18.07
CA ALA A 209 -11.72 4.33 19.46
C ALA A 209 -10.42 5.11 19.67
N LEU A 210 -9.40 4.89 18.82
CA LEU A 210 -8.15 5.66 18.85
C LEU A 210 -8.41 7.15 18.61
N LEU A 211 -9.25 7.49 17.63
CA LEU A 211 -9.58 8.87 17.29
C LEU A 211 -10.32 9.56 18.44
N ALA A 212 -11.28 8.88 19.07
CA ALA A 212 -11.98 9.40 20.24
C ALA A 212 -11.02 9.62 21.42
N ASN A 213 -10.12 8.67 21.67
CA ASN A 213 -9.14 8.75 22.74
C ASN A 213 -8.07 9.83 22.51
N TYR A 214 -7.76 10.14 21.25
CA TYR A 214 -6.78 11.18 20.89
C TYR A 214 -7.19 12.56 21.42
N PHE A 215 -8.49 12.87 21.48
CA PHE A 215 -9.01 14.16 21.91
C PHE A 215 -9.36 14.26 23.40
N THR A 216 -8.92 13.29 24.22
CA THR A 216 -9.17 13.29 25.67
C THR A 216 -8.49 14.49 26.37
N PRO A 217 -9.07 15.00 27.47
CA PRO A 217 -8.86 16.39 27.93
C PRO A 217 -7.44 16.75 28.41
N ASP A 218 -6.58 15.75 28.67
CA ASP A 218 -5.43 15.90 29.57
C ASP A 218 -4.07 16.13 28.90
N SER A 219 -4.02 16.36 27.59
CA SER A 219 -2.74 16.71 26.94
C SER A 219 -2.94 17.63 25.75
N ALA A 220 -2.19 18.74 25.72
CA ALA A 220 -1.99 19.52 24.51
C ALA A 220 -1.23 18.66 23.51
N ARG A 221 -1.97 18.01 22.60
CA ARG A 221 -1.41 17.15 21.56
C ARG A 221 -1.27 17.93 20.25
N PRO A 222 -0.31 17.54 19.38
CA PRO A 222 -0.27 18.06 18.02
C PRO A 222 -1.54 17.68 17.25
N LEU A 223 -1.70 18.24 16.04
CA LEU A 223 -2.80 17.82 15.18
C LEU A 223 -2.68 16.33 14.83
N PRO A 224 -3.78 15.56 14.93
CA PRO A 224 -3.78 14.17 14.51
C PRO A 224 -3.47 14.06 13.01
N THR A 225 -2.61 13.11 12.65
CA THR A 225 -2.28 12.79 11.26
C THR A 225 -2.78 11.39 10.91
N VAL A 226 -3.08 11.14 9.63
CA VAL A 226 -3.45 9.78 9.20
C VAL A 226 -2.34 8.78 9.50
N ARG A 227 -1.08 9.19 9.33
CA ARG A 227 0.10 8.36 9.64
C ARG A 227 0.10 7.88 11.08
N HIS A 228 -0.16 8.77 12.04
CA HIS A 228 -0.23 8.39 13.45
C HIS A 228 -1.20 7.21 13.70
N PHE A 229 -2.41 7.27 13.16
CA PHE A 229 -3.37 6.17 13.34
C PHE A 229 -3.02 4.92 12.53
N ALA A 230 -2.46 5.10 11.34
CA ALA A 230 -2.01 3.99 10.51
C ALA A 230 -0.91 3.19 11.22
N ASP A 231 0.06 3.88 11.82
CA ASP A 231 1.17 3.27 12.58
C ASP A 231 0.64 2.52 13.82
N GLU A 232 -0.26 3.13 14.60
CA GLU A 232 -0.89 2.53 15.79
C GLU A 232 -1.78 1.32 15.46
N LEU A 233 -2.38 1.32 14.28
CA LEU A 233 -3.22 0.22 13.80
C LEU A 233 -2.43 -0.85 13.07
N HIS A 234 -1.13 -0.63 12.83
CA HIS A 234 -0.28 -1.48 12.01
C HIS A 234 -0.92 -1.72 10.63
N VAL A 235 -1.21 -0.64 9.92
CA VAL A 235 -1.70 -0.66 8.52
C VAL A 235 -1.07 0.50 7.74
N SER A 236 -1.04 0.44 6.41
CA SER A 236 -0.58 1.58 5.62
C SER A 236 -1.59 2.73 5.64
N VAL A 237 -1.09 3.96 5.48
CA VAL A 237 -1.92 5.17 5.32
C VAL A 237 -2.94 5.02 4.18
N ALA A 238 -2.50 4.41 3.07
CA ALA A 238 -3.34 4.17 1.90
C ALA A 238 -4.42 3.12 2.20
N TYR A 239 -4.03 2.00 2.80
CA TYR A 239 -4.93 0.93 3.19
C TYR A 239 -6.02 1.42 4.15
N LEU A 240 -5.62 2.12 5.23
CA LEU A 240 -6.58 2.71 6.17
C LEU A 240 -7.54 3.66 5.45
N SER A 241 -7.02 4.52 4.56
CA SER A 241 -7.85 5.47 3.83
C SER A 241 -8.84 4.79 2.88
N ASP A 242 -8.42 3.74 2.18
CA ASP A 242 -9.26 2.99 1.23
C ASP A 242 -10.29 2.12 1.93
N LEU A 243 -9.91 1.47 3.04
CA LEU A 243 -10.82 0.71 3.88
C LEU A 243 -11.92 1.61 4.44
N LEU A 244 -11.55 2.73 5.06
CA LEU A 244 -12.53 3.69 5.59
C LEU A 244 -13.42 4.24 4.46
N ARG A 245 -12.85 4.57 3.29
CA ARG A 245 -13.63 5.07 2.16
C ARG A 245 -14.63 4.02 1.66
N THR A 246 -14.25 2.75 1.66
CA THR A 246 -15.11 1.65 1.21
C THR A 246 -16.25 1.40 2.20
N LEU A 247 -15.98 1.47 3.51
CA LEU A 247 -16.97 1.19 4.56
C LEU A 247 -17.87 2.39 4.88
N THR A 248 -17.34 3.61 4.82
CA THR A 248 -18.01 4.82 5.34
C THR A 248 -18.19 5.92 4.30
N HIS A 249 -17.72 5.73 3.06
CA HIS A 249 -17.61 6.75 2.01
C HIS A 249 -16.69 7.94 2.36
N GLN A 250 -15.92 7.85 3.45
CA GLN A 250 -14.98 8.87 3.89
C GLN A 250 -13.58 8.29 4.09
N ASN A 251 -12.54 9.02 3.67
CA ASN A 251 -11.16 8.64 3.94
C ASN A 251 -10.73 9.02 5.38
N ALA A 252 -9.59 8.50 5.84
CA ALA A 252 -9.07 8.75 7.18
C ALA A 252 -8.94 10.25 7.52
N GLN A 253 -8.44 11.08 6.58
CA GLN A 253 -8.32 12.52 6.79
C GLN A 253 -9.68 13.21 6.98
N GLN A 254 -10.72 12.74 6.30
CA GLN A 254 -12.08 13.25 6.45
C GLN A 254 -12.66 12.91 7.83
N HIS A 255 -12.45 11.68 8.30
CA HIS A 255 -12.81 11.27 9.67
C HIS A 255 -12.10 12.13 10.72
N ILE A 256 -10.79 12.31 10.59
CA ILE A 256 -10.00 13.15 11.49
C ILE A 256 -10.52 14.59 11.51
N HIS A 257 -10.75 15.18 10.32
CA HIS A 257 -11.31 16.52 10.23
C HIS A 257 -12.70 16.60 10.85
N HIS A 258 -13.55 15.58 10.68
CA HIS A 258 -14.89 15.58 11.26
C HIS A 258 -14.83 15.59 12.79
N ALA A 259 -14.06 14.67 13.39
CA ALA A 259 -13.87 14.61 14.84
C ALA A 259 -13.27 15.91 15.40
N LEU A 260 -12.28 16.49 14.70
CA LEU A 260 -11.66 17.76 15.08
C LEU A 260 -12.67 18.92 15.07
N ILE A 261 -13.58 18.96 14.09
CA ILE A 261 -14.62 19.98 14.00
C ILE A 261 -15.68 19.80 15.08
N GLU A 262 -16.11 18.56 15.37
CA GLU A 262 -17.05 18.32 16.46
C GLU A 262 -16.45 18.71 17.83
N ARG A 263 -15.18 18.40 18.04
CA ARG A 263 -14.45 18.86 19.24
C ARG A 263 -14.35 20.38 19.30
N ALA A 264 -14.08 21.02 18.16
CA ALA A 264 -14.04 22.48 18.08
C ALA A 264 -15.39 23.10 18.43
N LYS A 265 -16.51 22.58 17.87
CA LYS A 265 -17.86 23.03 18.21
C LYS A 265 -18.11 22.91 19.71
N HIS A 266 -17.78 21.77 20.31
CA HIS A 266 -17.93 21.58 21.74
C HIS A 266 -17.13 22.62 22.54
N LEU A 267 -15.84 22.85 22.23
CA LEU A 267 -15.03 23.86 22.92
C LEU A 267 -15.57 25.28 22.73
N LEU A 268 -16.06 25.62 21.53
CA LEU A 268 -16.61 26.93 21.23
C LEU A 268 -17.89 27.25 22.02
N LEU A 269 -18.67 26.21 22.39
CA LEU A 269 -19.95 26.33 23.11
C LEU A 269 -19.82 26.12 24.62
N SER A 270 -18.91 25.24 25.06
CA SER A 270 -18.77 24.86 26.47
C SER A 270 -17.72 25.66 27.24
N THR A 271 -16.95 26.53 26.58
CA THR A 271 -15.85 27.27 27.21
C THR A 271 -15.83 28.74 26.79
N ASN A 272 -15.23 29.58 27.63
CA ASN A 272 -14.98 31.00 27.35
C ASN A 272 -13.66 31.26 26.60
N LEU A 273 -13.02 30.21 26.07
CA LEU A 273 -11.77 30.36 25.32
C LEU A 273 -11.97 31.26 24.11
N THR A 274 -11.02 32.14 23.82
CA THR A 274 -10.96 32.86 22.54
C THR A 274 -10.84 31.87 21.36
N ILE A 275 -11.11 32.36 20.14
CA ILE A 275 -10.94 31.56 18.93
C ILE A 275 -9.49 31.08 18.79
N SER A 276 -8.52 31.92 19.15
CA SER A 276 -7.09 31.59 19.14
C SER A 276 -6.76 30.51 20.17
N GLU A 277 -7.21 30.65 21.42
CA GLU A 277 -6.97 29.64 22.46
C GLU A 277 -7.63 28.31 22.12
N THR A 278 -8.82 28.33 21.50
CA THR A 278 -9.49 27.13 21.00
C THR A 278 -8.64 26.45 19.92
N ALA A 279 -8.07 27.22 18.98
CA ALA A 279 -7.19 26.68 17.95
C ALA A 279 -5.94 26.04 18.53
N PHE A 280 -5.27 26.72 19.48
CA PHE A 280 -4.09 26.17 20.15
C PHE A 280 -4.41 24.90 20.95
N ARG A 281 -5.56 24.89 21.65
CA ARG A 281 -6.02 23.71 22.40
C ARG A 281 -6.33 22.51 21.50
N LEU A 282 -6.68 22.76 20.24
CA LEU A 282 -6.89 21.73 19.22
C LEU A 282 -5.58 21.30 18.52
N GLY A 283 -4.43 21.88 18.89
CA GLY A 283 -3.12 21.55 18.33
C GLY A 283 -2.71 22.35 17.09
N PHE A 284 -3.44 23.41 16.72
CA PHE A 284 -3.04 24.28 15.61
C PHE A 284 -1.97 25.28 16.04
N ASP A 285 -0.85 25.33 15.32
CA ASP A 285 0.19 26.34 15.52
C ASP A 285 -0.25 27.75 15.11
N TYR A 286 -1.17 27.83 14.13
CA TYR A 286 -1.68 29.11 13.63
C TYR A 286 -3.22 29.11 13.56
N PRO A 287 -3.91 29.99 14.32
CA PRO A 287 -5.38 30.05 14.37
C PRO A 287 -6.09 30.30 13.03
N GLN A 288 -5.41 30.86 12.03
CA GLN A 288 -6.02 31.11 10.73
C GLN A 288 -6.30 29.81 9.96
N TYR A 289 -5.46 28.77 10.13
CA TYR A 289 -5.71 27.45 9.53
C TYR A 289 -6.94 26.78 10.15
N PHE A 290 -7.08 26.84 11.48
CA PHE A 290 -8.29 26.40 12.18
C PHE A 290 -9.53 27.09 11.61
N SER A 291 -9.50 28.42 11.52
CA SER A 291 -10.65 29.21 11.07
C SER A 291 -11.06 28.89 9.63
N ARG A 292 -10.08 28.67 8.73
CA ARG A 292 -10.32 28.25 7.34
C ARG A 292 -10.89 26.83 7.28
N LEU A 293 -10.32 25.89 8.03
CA LEU A 293 -10.81 24.51 8.09
C LEU A 293 -12.25 24.47 8.61
N PHE A 294 -12.53 25.16 9.72
CA PHE A 294 -13.84 25.24 10.32
C PHE A 294 -14.86 25.80 9.34
N LYS A 295 -14.59 26.96 8.74
CA LYS A 295 -15.48 27.56 7.73
C LYS A 295 -15.72 26.66 6.53
N ARG A 296 -14.67 25.99 6.04
CA ARG A 296 -14.81 25.04 4.91
C ARG A 296 -15.71 23.85 5.27
N LYS A 297 -15.68 23.39 6.52
CA LYS A 297 -16.44 22.20 6.95
C LYS A 297 -17.84 22.51 7.46
N THR A 298 -18.07 23.70 8.01
CA THR A 298 -19.36 24.09 8.63
C THR A 298 -20.12 25.16 7.83
N GLY A 299 -19.48 25.78 6.83
CA GLY A 299 -20.02 26.93 6.10
C GLY A 299 -19.89 28.26 6.85
N ARG A 300 -19.47 28.27 8.12
CA ARG A 300 -19.49 29.45 9.00
C ARG A 300 -18.16 29.65 9.71
N SER A 301 -17.80 30.89 10.04
CA SER A 301 -16.60 31.14 10.84
C SER A 301 -16.79 30.64 12.29
N PRO A 302 -15.72 30.29 13.02
CA PRO A 302 -15.81 29.93 14.43
C PRO A 302 -16.51 30.98 15.30
N ALA A 303 -16.26 32.26 15.02
CA ALA A 303 -16.89 33.38 15.72
C ALA A 303 -18.40 33.47 15.44
N ALA A 304 -18.82 33.35 14.17
CA ALA A 304 -20.23 33.36 13.80
C ALA A 304 -20.97 32.14 14.40
N PHE A 305 -20.33 30.97 14.39
CA PHE A 305 -20.88 29.77 15.00
C PHE A 305 -21.12 29.94 16.50
N ARG A 306 -20.17 30.56 17.23
CA ARG A 306 -20.35 30.83 18.65
C ARG A 306 -21.55 31.73 18.90
N THR A 307 -21.65 32.89 18.24
CA THR A 307 -22.68 33.90 18.53
C THR A 307 -24.11 33.41 18.25
N GLU A 308 -24.32 32.64 17.18
CA GLU A 308 -25.68 32.16 16.83
C GLU A 308 -26.19 31.06 17.76
N SER A 309 -25.31 30.22 18.32
CA SER A 309 -25.72 29.19 19.27
C SER A 309 -26.13 29.73 20.64
N TRP A 310 -25.88 31.01 20.94
CA TRP A 310 -26.45 31.69 22.12
C TRP A 310 -27.85 32.28 21.87
N LEU A 311 -28.33 32.27 20.62
CA LEU A 311 -29.61 32.86 20.19
C LEU A 311 -30.72 31.81 19.95
N GLN A 312 -30.42 30.52 20.14
CA GLN A 312 -31.39 29.41 20.16
C GLN A 312 -31.43 28.79 21.55
#